data_AF-A0A8T2IHL1-F1
#
_entry.id   AF-A0A8T2IHL1-F1
#
_cell.length_a   1.000
_cell.length_b   1.000
_cell.length_c   1.000
_cell.angle_alpha   90.00
_cell.angle_beta   90.00
_cell.angle_gamma   90.00
#
_symmetry.space_group_name_H-M   'P 1'
#
loop_
_entity.id
_entity.type
_entity.pdbx_description
1 polymer ?
#
loop_
_entity_poly.entity_id
_entity_poly.type
_entity_poly.pdbx_seq_one_letter_code
_entity_poly.pdbx_strand_id
1 'polypeptide(L)'
;MWEILSFGKQPFFWLENKDVISVIEKGDRLPKPDACPPTLYTLMTRCWTYDPSERPKFTELVCSLSDIYQTEKEIIKDKERNNRQRPPKIIEPPTMIEPPPKPSRPKYKASAPGNLLAPNLLTQ
;
A
#
# COMPACT_ATOMS: atom_id res chain seq x y z
N MET A 1 3.90 -17.61 18.91
CA MET A 1 3.92 -16.27 18.25
C MET A 1 4.39 -16.38 16.80
N TRP A 2 5.61 -16.89 16.55
CA TRP A 2 6.15 -16.98 15.19
C TRP A 2 5.26 -17.76 14.22
N GLU A 3 4.77 -18.94 14.62
CA GLU A 3 3.87 -19.77 13.80
C GLU A 3 2.56 -19.05 13.43
N ILE A 4 1.98 -18.28 14.36
CA ILE A 4 0.76 -17.50 14.11
C ILE A 4 1.02 -16.45 13.03
N LEU A 5 2.14 -15.74 13.13
CA LEU A 5 2.52 -14.67 12.20
C LEU A 5 3.06 -15.19 10.86
N SER A 6 3.46 -16.47 10.81
CA SER A 6 3.89 -17.16 9.60
C SER A 6 2.78 -17.97 8.94
N PHE A 7 1.53 -17.85 9.42
CA PHE A 7 0.35 -18.58 8.92
C PHE A 7 0.50 -20.11 9.02
N GLY A 8 1.08 -20.59 10.12
CA GLY A 8 1.20 -22.01 10.44
C GLY A 8 2.40 -22.70 9.80
N LYS A 9 3.40 -21.96 9.30
CA LYS A 9 4.66 -22.59 8.85
C LYS A 9 5.35 -23.29 10.01
N GLN A 10 5.96 -24.43 9.74
CA GLN A 10 6.75 -25.16 10.71
C GLN A 10 8.04 -24.39 11.05
N PRO A 11 8.37 -24.18 12.34
CA PRO A 11 9.66 -23.62 12.75
C PRO A 11 10.82 -24.51 12.29
N PHE A 12 11.90 -23.90 11.79
CA PHE A 12 13.09 -24.63 11.33
C PHE A 12 12.80 -25.75 10.31
N PHE A 13 11.77 -25.60 9.46
CA PHE A 13 11.36 -26.64 8.50
C PHE A 13 12.47 -27.10 7.53
N TRP A 14 13.55 -26.32 7.39
CA TRP A 14 14.72 -26.60 6.57
C TRP A 14 15.82 -27.38 7.30
N LEU A 15 15.65 -27.71 8.59
CA LEU A 15 16.61 -28.43 9.41
C LEU A 15 16.04 -29.76 9.89
N GLU A 16 16.91 -30.74 10.11
CA GLU A 16 16.57 -31.92 10.90
C GLU A 16 16.59 -31.59 12.40
N ASN A 17 15.81 -32.31 13.21
CA ASN A 17 15.73 -32.09 14.66
C ASN A 17 17.09 -32.08 15.37
N LYS A 18 18.04 -32.90 14.88
CA LYS A 18 19.39 -33.01 15.45
C LYS A 18 20.26 -31.76 15.20
N ASP A 19 19.97 -31.00 14.14
CA ASP A 19 20.79 -29.85 13.72
C ASP A 19 20.31 -28.53 14.34
N VAL A 20 19.07 -28.51 14.86
CA VAL A 20 18.46 -27.30 15.44
C VAL A 20 19.29 -26.73 16.59
N ILE A 21 19.82 -27.59 17.47
CA ILE A 21 20.61 -27.13 18.62
C ILE A 21 21.89 -26.40 18.18
N SER A 22 22.59 -26.94 17.18
CA SER A 22 23.83 -26.35 16.64
C SER A 22 23.60 -24.95 16.07
N VAL A 23 22.43 -24.71 15.47
CA VAL A 23 22.03 -23.40 14.93
C VAL A 23 21.69 -22.43 16.06
N ILE A 24 20.95 -22.90 17.08
CA ILE A 24 20.60 -22.08 18.25
C ILE A 24 21.84 -21.65 19.04
N GLU A 25 22.81 -22.55 19.23
CA GLU A 25 24.07 -22.27 19.94
C GLU A 25 24.95 -21.25 19.19
N LYS A 26 24.90 -21.23 17.86
CA LYS A 26 25.56 -20.19 17.04
C LYS A 26 24.89 -18.82 17.15
N GLY A 27 23.72 -18.75 17.78
CA GLY A 27 22.94 -17.52 17.94
C GLY A 27 21.88 -17.32 16.85
N ASP A 28 21.79 -18.22 15.87
CA ASP A 28 20.77 -18.12 14.83
C ASP A 28 19.38 -18.38 15.42
N ARG A 29 18.39 -17.68 14.87
CA ARG A 29 16.99 -17.74 15.29
C ARG A 29 16.07 -17.77 14.08
N LEU A 30 14.79 -18.02 14.31
CA LEU A 30 13.78 -17.99 13.26
C LEU A 30 13.72 -16.59 12.62
N PRO A 31 13.68 -16.48 11.28
CA PRO A 31 13.65 -15.18 10.61
C PRO A 31 12.33 -14.46 10.85
N LYS A 32 12.32 -13.13 10.71
CA LYS A 32 11.10 -12.32 10.82
C LYS A 32 10.09 -12.71 9.72
N PRO A 33 8.84 -13.09 10.07
CA PRO A 33 7.78 -13.28 9.07
C PRO A 33 7.45 -11.98 8.32
N ASP A 34 6.93 -12.10 7.10
CA ASP A 34 6.62 -10.95 6.24
C ASP A 34 5.59 -10.00 6.87
N ALA A 35 4.50 -10.57 7.39
CA ALA A 35 3.41 -9.83 8.04
C ALA A 35 3.70 -9.45 9.51
N CYS A 36 4.90 -9.71 10.02
CA CYS A 36 5.25 -9.41 11.41
C CYS A 36 5.75 -7.97 11.56
N PRO A 37 5.13 -7.15 12.44
CA PRO A 37 5.66 -5.85 12.85
C PRO A 37 7.06 -5.98 13.44
N PRO A 38 7.99 -5.03 13.16
CA PRO A 38 9.35 -5.08 13.71
C PRO A 38 9.39 -5.15 15.25
N THR A 39 8.56 -4.36 15.93
CA THR A 39 8.49 -4.33 17.41
C THR A 39 8.09 -5.68 18.00
N LEU A 40 7.16 -6.38 17.36
CA LEU A 40 6.75 -7.72 17.77
C LEU A 40 7.85 -8.75 17.57
N TYR A 41 8.62 -8.62 16.48
CA TYR A 41 9.78 -9.48 16.26
C TYR A 41 10.88 -9.24 17.28
N THR A 42 11.17 -7.98 17.64
CA THR A 42 12.09 -7.66 18.73
C THR A 42 11.65 -8.34 20.04
N LEU A 43 10.37 -8.30 20.37
CA LEU A 43 9.84 -9.01 21.54
C LEU A 43 10.06 -10.54 21.44
N MET A 44 9.80 -11.14 20.28
CA MET A 44 10.07 -12.57 20.05
C MET A 44 11.56 -12.91 20.24
N THR A 45 12.48 -12.08 19.73
CA THR A 45 13.93 -12.33 19.90
C THR A 45 14.37 -12.30 21.36
N ARG A 46 13.77 -11.42 22.19
CA ARG A 46 14.01 -11.40 23.65
C ARG A 46 13.49 -12.67 24.34
N CYS A 47 12.38 -13.24 23.85
CA CYS A 47 11.91 -14.55 24.34
C CYS A 47 12.87 -15.69 23.98
N TRP A 48 13.71 -15.52 22.96
CA TRP A 48 14.67 -16.52 22.48
C TRP A 48 16.10 -16.26 22.95
N THR A 49 16.30 -15.40 23.95
CA THR A 49 17.60 -15.21 24.59
C THR A 49 18.11 -16.54 25.13
N TYR A 50 19.40 -16.80 24.94
CA TYR A 50 20.03 -18.06 25.37
C TYR A 50 19.89 -18.23 26.88
N ASP A 51 20.28 -17.19 27.66
CA ASP A 51 20.06 -17.13 29.10
C ASP A 51 18.55 -17.02 29.42
N PRO A 52 17.98 -17.99 30.17
CA PRO A 52 16.60 -17.93 30.64
C PRO A 52 16.30 -16.73 31.54
N SER A 53 17.27 -16.24 32.31
CA SER A 53 17.10 -15.15 33.28
C SER A 53 16.81 -13.81 32.61
N GLU A 54 17.32 -13.64 31.39
CA GLU A 54 17.16 -12.44 30.56
C GLU A 54 15.84 -12.43 29.78
N ARG A 55 15.07 -13.53 29.82
CA ARG A 55 13.79 -13.62 29.11
C ARG A 55 12.72 -12.83 29.86
N PRO A 56 11.89 -12.05 29.16
CA PRO A 56 10.81 -11.31 29.79
C PRO A 56 9.79 -12.25 30.44
N LYS A 57 9.25 -11.82 31.57
CA LYS A 57 8.18 -12.55 32.26
C LYS A 57 6.87 -12.39 31.51
N PHE A 58 5.94 -13.32 31.71
CA PHE A 58 4.61 -13.23 31.09
C PHE A 58 3.87 -11.93 31.43
N THR A 59 4.03 -11.39 32.64
CA THR A 59 3.44 -10.10 33.02
C THR A 59 3.94 -8.97 32.13
N GLU A 60 5.25 -8.93 31.83
CA GLU A 60 5.86 -7.94 30.95
C GLU A 60 5.48 -8.16 29.48
N LEU A 61 5.35 -9.43 29.07
CA LEU A 61 4.89 -9.80 27.74
C LEU A 61 3.46 -9.32 27.48
N VAL A 62 2.55 -9.47 28.45
CA VAL A 62 1.16 -9.00 28.32
C VAL A 62 1.12 -7.48 28.13
N CYS A 63 1.86 -6.73 28.94
CA CYS A 63 1.97 -5.27 28.78
C CYS A 63 2.52 -4.91 27.39
N SER A 64 3.65 -5.51 27.01
CA SER A 64 4.30 -5.23 25.72
C SER A 64 3.40 -5.58 24.52
N LEU A 65 2.72 -6.72 24.57
CA LEU A 65 1.80 -7.15 23.52
C LEU A 65 0.57 -6.25 23.42
N SER A 66 0.06 -5.76 24.55
CA SER A 66 -1.05 -4.80 24.60
C SER A 66 -0.68 -3.50 23.89
N ASP A 67 0.51 -2.96 24.19
CA ASP A 67 1.00 -1.72 23.58
C ASP A 67 1.23 -1.87 22.07
N ILE A 68 1.85 -2.99 21.67
CA ILE A 68 2.05 -3.33 20.25
C ILE A 68 0.70 -3.46 19.53
N TYR A 69 -0.25 -4.17 20.11
CA TYR A 69 -1.57 -4.36 19.53
C TYR A 69 -2.30 -3.02 19.32
N GLN A 70 -2.27 -2.14 20.33
CA GLN A 70 -2.91 -0.84 20.25
C GLN A 70 -2.26 0.05 19.18
N THR A 71 -0.94 0.01 19.06
CA THR A 71 -0.18 0.74 18.02
C THR A 71 -0.56 0.26 16.62
N GLU A 72 -0.52 -1.04 16.36
CA GLU A 72 -0.88 -1.61 15.05
C GLU A 72 -2.34 -1.31 14.67
N LYS A 73 -3.25 -1.35 15.65
CA LYS A 73 -4.66 -1.01 15.45
C LYS A 73 -4.86 0.43 14.99
N GLU A 74 -4.13 1.39 15.56
CA GLU A 74 -4.20 2.79 15.11
C GLU A 74 -3.56 2.97 13.72
N ILE A 75 -2.43 2.32 13.43
CA ILE A 75 -1.81 2.33 12.08
C ILE A 75 -2.80 1.84 11.01
N ILE A 76 -3.53 0.76 11.29
CA ILE A 76 -4.55 0.24 10.36
C ILE A 76 -5.67 1.26 10.15
N LYS A 77 -6.20 1.87 11.22
CA LYS A 77 -7.25 2.89 11.11
C LYS A 77 -6.79 4.13 10.32
N ASP A 78 -5.57 4.59 10.56
CA ASP A 78 -5.04 5.77 9.88
C ASP A 78 -4.77 5.50 8.39
N LYS A 79 -4.35 4.28 8.06
CA LYS A 79 -4.23 3.84 6.66
C LYS A 79 -5.59 3.86 5.95
N GLU A 80 -6.65 3.41 6.61
CA GLU A 80 -8.02 3.46 6.07
C GLU A 80 -8.51 4.90 5.88
N ARG A 81 -8.27 5.78 6.86
CA ARG A 81 -8.61 7.21 6.76
C ARG A 81 -7.89 7.87 5.59
N ASN A 82 -6.59 7.64 5.46
CA ASN A 82 -5.78 8.18 4.37
C ASN A 82 -6.23 7.65 3.01
N ASN A 83 -6.58 6.36 2.91
CA ASN A 83 -7.05 5.78 1.65
C ASN A 83 -8.37 6.40 1.17
N ARG A 84 -9.28 6.76 2.09
CA ARG A 84 -10.53 7.47 1.78
C ARG A 84 -10.30 8.93 1.33
N GLN A 85 -9.20 9.54 1.74
CA GLN A 85 -8.87 10.93 1.44
C GLN A 85 -8.06 11.12 0.15
N ARG A 86 -7.65 10.03 -0.53
CA ARG A 86 -6.97 10.13 -1.82
C ARG A 86 -7.95 10.68 -2.87
N PRO A 87 -7.65 11.83 -3.51
CA PRO A 87 -8.44 12.28 -4.64
C PRO A 87 -8.36 11.24 -5.77
N PRO A 88 -9.43 11.04 -6.57
CA PRO A 88 -9.37 10.14 -7.72
C PRO A 88 -8.19 10.54 -8.61
N LYS A 89 -7.44 9.55 -9.11
CA LYS A 89 -6.43 9.79 -10.16
C LYS A 89 -7.17 10.43 -11.33
N ILE A 90 -7.00 11.73 -11.51
CA ILE A 90 -7.36 12.42 -12.74
C ILE A 90 -6.49 11.74 -13.80
N ILE A 91 -7.12 10.92 -14.64
CA ILE A 91 -6.51 10.43 -15.87
C ILE A 91 -6.18 11.70 -16.64
N GLU A 92 -4.88 12.01 -16.78
CA GLU A 92 -4.46 13.08 -17.67
C GLU A 92 -5.08 12.81 -19.05
N PRO A 93 -5.75 13.81 -19.66
CA PRO A 93 -6.27 13.67 -21.00
C PRO A 93 -5.13 13.19 -21.91
N PRO A 94 -5.36 12.24 -22.83
CA PRO A 94 -4.37 11.90 -23.84
C PRO A 94 -3.92 13.20 -24.51
N THR A 95 -2.60 13.43 -24.51
CA THR A 95 -1.96 14.56 -25.19
C THR A 95 -2.59 14.73 -26.57
N MET A 96 -3.05 15.95 -26.87
CA MET A 96 -3.73 16.28 -28.11
C MET A 96 -2.90 15.83 -29.32
N ILE A 97 -3.27 14.69 -29.91
CA ILE A 97 -2.81 14.33 -31.25
C ILE A 97 -3.62 15.23 -32.19
N GLU A 98 -2.96 16.20 -32.81
CA GLU A 98 -3.57 17.11 -33.75
C GLU A 98 -4.22 16.30 -34.90
N PRO A 99 -5.53 16.49 -35.17
CA PRO A 99 -6.20 15.74 -36.22
C PRO A 99 -5.61 16.08 -37.60
N PRO A 100 -5.55 15.13 -38.53
CA PRO A 100 -4.92 15.32 -39.84
C PRO A 100 -5.57 16.48 -40.60
N PRO A 101 -4.78 17.25 -41.39
CA PRO A 101 -5.27 18.46 -42.03
C PRO A 101 -6.38 18.14 -43.04
N LYS A 102 -7.45 18.94 -42.97
CA LYS A 102 -8.63 18.84 -43.82
C LYS A 102 -8.21 19.09 -45.29
N PRO A 103 -8.68 18.29 -46.27
CA PRO A 103 -8.39 18.56 -47.67
C PRO A 103 -8.97 19.93 -48.07
N SER A 104 -8.24 20.65 -48.92
CA SER A 104 -8.61 21.99 -49.34
C SER A 104 -9.95 21.98 -50.09
N ARG A 105 -10.92 22.74 -49.59
CA ARG A 105 -12.20 22.97 -50.28
C ARG A 105 -11.95 23.74 -51.58
N PRO A 106 -12.42 23.26 -52.75
CA PRO A 106 -12.31 24.01 -54.00
C PRO A 106 -12.99 25.37 -53.89
N LYS A 107 -12.29 26.44 -54.27
CA LYS A 107 -12.83 27.81 -54.27
C LYS A 107 -13.84 27.96 -55.41
N TYR A 108 -15.13 27.92 -55.10
CA TYR A 108 -16.14 28.47 -55.99
C TYR A 108 -16.05 30.00 -55.95
N LYS A 109 -15.88 30.63 -57.12
CA LYS A 109 -15.91 32.10 -57.25
C LYS A 109 -17.34 32.58 -57.02
N ALA A 110 -17.56 33.41 -56.00
CA ALA A 110 -18.83 34.10 -55.80
C ALA A 110 -18.95 35.26 -56.80
N SER A 111 -20.03 35.28 -57.56
CA SER A 111 -20.47 36.44 -58.34
C SER A 111 -21.16 37.49 -57.43
N ALA A 112 -21.05 38.75 -57.86
CA ALA A 112 -21.28 40.05 -57.20
C ALA A 112 -22.56 40.25 -56.34
N PRO A 113 -22.62 41.32 -55.51
CA PRO A 113 -23.58 41.47 -54.41
C PRO A 113 -24.87 42.14 -54.87
N GLY A 114 -26.00 41.68 -54.33
CA GLY A 114 -27.29 42.36 -54.38
C GLY A 114 -27.92 42.31 -53.01
N ASN A 115 -28.07 43.48 -52.39
CA ASN A 115 -28.71 43.74 -51.11
C ASN A 115 -30.09 43.08 -51.02
N LEU A 116 -30.60 42.84 -49.80
CA LEU A 116 -31.94 43.28 -49.38
C LEU A 116 -32.19 42.90 -47.89
N LEU A 117 -32.20 43.97 -47.08
CA LEU A 117 -32.96 44.25 -45.86
C LEU A 117 -33.38 43.11 -44.90
N ALA A 118 -32.91 43.24 -43.65
CA ALA A 118 -33.67 42.86 -42.46
C ALA A 118 -34.80 43.88 -42.20
N PRO A 119 -35.85 43.48 -41.46
CA PRO A 119 -36.20 44.26 -40.27
C PRO A 119 -36.58 43.42 -39.03
N ASN A 120 -35.87 43.73 -37.94
CA ASN A 120 -36.26 43.99 -36.55
C ASN A 120 -37.57 43.46 -35.91
N LEU A 121 -37.39 42.88 -34.71
CA LEU A 121 -38.06 43.10 -33.41
C LEU A 121 -39.62 43.17 -33.34
N LEU A 122 -40.26 42.31 -32.55
CA LEU A 122 -40.68 42.56 -31.14
C LEU A 122 -41.60 41.43 -30.60
N THR A 123 -41.55 41.28 -29.28
CA THR A 123 -42.41 40.56 -28.31
C THR A 123 -43.91 40.38 -28.60
N GLN A 124 -44.45 39.18 -28.34
CA GLN A 124 -45.20 38.81 -27.12
C GLN A 124 -45.32 37.29 -27.01
#